data_AF-A0A8T4KBP4-F1
#
_entry.id   AF-A0A8T4KBP4-F1
#
_cell.length_a   1.000
_cell.length_b   1.000
_cell.length_c   1.000
_cell.angle_alpha   90.00
_cell.angle_beta   90.00
_cell.angle_gamma   90.00
#
_symmetry.space_group_name_H-M   'P 1'
#
loop_
_entity.id
_entity.type
_entity.pdbx_description
1 polymer ?
#
loop_
_entity_poly.entity_id
_entity_poly.type
_entity_poly.pdbx_seq_one_letter_code
_entity_poly.pdbx_strand_id
1 'polypeptide(L)' 'MNLEIATVSGLGGHSDQNQLLDYLQHFKNKPRKIIINHGDGPVSVDFARTIHKLFRIESVAPRNLETIRLR' A
#
# COMPACT_ATOMS: atom_id res chain seq x y z
N MET A 1 -36.54 -8.84 6.68
CA MET A 1 -36.02 -8.43 5.37
C MET A 1 -35.36 -9.65 4.75
N ASN A 2 -35.90 -10.21 3.67
CA ASN A 2 -35.31 -11.33 2.93
C ASN A 2 -34.81 -10.81 1.58
N LEU A 3 -33.70 -10.08 1.59
CA LEU A 3 -33.02 -9.62 0.38
C LEU A 3 -31.65 -10.28 0.30
N GLU A 4 -31.24 -10.68 -0.90
CA GLU A 4 -29.90 -11.18 -1.16
C GLU A 4 -28.91 -10.02 -1.13
N ILE A 5 -27.79 -10.20 -0.40
CA ILE A 5 -26.72 -9.23 -0.28
C ILE A 5 -25.52 -9.79 -1.04
N ALA A 6 -25.05 -9.05 -2.04
CA ALA A 6 -23.85 -9.39 -2.80
C ALA A 6 -22.89 -8.19 -2.85
N THR A 7 -21.59 -8.47 -2.83
CA THR A 7 -20.54 -7.47 -3.04
C THR A 7 -19.83 -7.77 -4.34
N VAL A 8 -19.84 -6.80 -5.26
CA VAL A 8 -19.09 -6.88 -6.52
C VAL A 8 -17.77 -6.13 -6.33
N SER A 9 -16.69 -6.87 -6.18
CA SER A 9 -15.32 -6.33 -6.12
C SER A 9 -14.80 -5.98 -7.52
N GLY A 10 -13.86 -5.02 -7.60
CA GLY A 10 -13.18 -4.66 -8.85
C GLY A 10 -13.80 -3.49 -9.63
N LEU A 11 -14.89 -2.89 -9.11
CA LEU A 11 -15.48 -1.67 -9.66
C LEU A 11 -15.02 -0.39 -8.92
N GLY A 12 -14.20 -0.54 -7.87
CA GLY A 12 -13.60 0.58 -7.17
C GLY A 12 -12.48 1.22 -7.98
N GLY A 13 -12.30 2.54 -7.85
CA GLY A 13 -11.19 3.27 -8.49
C GLY A 13 -9.83 3.10 -7.79
N HIS A 14 -9.72 2.21 -6.80
CA HIS A 14 -8.48 1.94 -6.10
C HIS A 14 -7.77 0.74 -6.70
N SER A 15 -6.45 0.87 -6.86
CA SER A 15 -5.62 -0.25 -7.24
C SER A 15 -5.65 -1.34 -6.18
N ASP A 16 -5.79 -2.59 -6.61
CA ASP A 16 -5.61 -3.74 -5.73
C ASP A 16 -4.13 -3.92 -5.34
N GLN A 17 -3.86 -4.84 -4.41
CA GLN A 17 -2.52 -5.08 -3.91
C GLN A 17 -1.53 -5.49 -5.03
N ASN A 18 -1.97 -6.30 -6.00
CA ASN A 18 -1.11 -6.75 -7.08
C ASN A 18 -0.77 -5.60 -8.04
N GLN A 19 -1.75 -4.76 -8.34
CA GLN A 19 -1.56 -3.54 -9.14
C GLN A 19 -0.61 -2.55 -8.46
N LEU A 20 -0.68 -2.40 -7.13
CA LEU A 20 0.27 -1.56 -6.40
C LEU A 20 1.70 -2.12 -6.41
N LEU A 21 1.86 -3.45 -6.28
CA LEU A 21 3.17 -4.09 -6.39
C LEU A 21 3.74 -3.98 -7.80
N ASP A 22 2.90 -4.16 -8.81
CA ASP A 22 3.25 -4.00 -10.22
C ASP A 22 3.68 -2.56 -10.53
N TYR A 23 2.97 -1.57 -9.99
CA TYR A 23 3.35 -0.16 -10.08
C TYR A 23 4.77 0.10 -9.55
N LEU A 24 5.11 -0.48 -8.39
CA LEU A 24 6.46 -0.38 -7.80
C LEU A 24 7.52 -1.12 -8.63
N GLN A 25 7.15 -2.23 -9.27
CA GLN A 25 8.05 -2.99 -10.14
C GLN A 25 8.47 -2.19 -11.37
N HIS A 26 7.59 -1.35 -11.91
CA HIS A 26 7.82 -0.58 -13.14
C HIS A 26 8.65 0.71 -12.97
N PHE A 27 9.06 1.08 -11.74
CA PHE A 27 10.02 2.18 -11.56
C PHE A 27 11.37 1.85 -12.19
N LYS A 28 11.79 2.65 -13.18
CA LYS A 28 13.12 2.57 -13.82
C LYS A 28 14.25 2.82 -12.81
N ASN A 29 14.09 3.84 -11.97
CA ASN A 29 14.98 4.14 -10.86
C ASN A 29 14.27 3.78 -9.56
N LYS A 30 14.76 2.78 -8.82
CA LYS A 30 14.13 2.36 -7.58
C LYS A 30 14.22 3.47 -6.52
N PRO A 31 13.11 3.82 -5.84
CA PRO A 31 13.14 4.79 -4.76
C PRO A 31 13.97 4.25 -3.60
N ARG A 32 14.58 5.14 -2.82
CA ARG A 32 15.34 4.77 -1.61
C ARG A 32 14.43 4.50 -0.42
N LYS A 33 13.25 5.13 -0.38
CA LYS A 33 12.25 5.01 0.67
C LYS A 33 10.85 5.08 0.07
N ILE A 34 9.94 4.24 0.56
CA ILE A 34 8.51 4.25 0.23
C ILE A 34 7.73 4.56 1.51
N ILE A 35 6.81 5.51 1.43
CA ILE A 35 5.93 5.90 2.53
C ILE A 35 4.51 5.51 2.12
N ILE A 36 3.89 4.61 2.88
CA ILE A 36 2.54 4.11 2.65
C ILE A 36 1.58 4.91 3.53
N ASN A 37 0.45 5.31 2.95
CA ASN A 37 -0.63 6.03 3.62
C ASN A 37 -1.99 5.56 3.06
N HIS A 38 -3.08 6.09 3.61
CA HIS A 38 -4.44 5.96 3.07
C HIS A 38 -4.88 4.50 2.90
N GLY A 39 -4.79 3.75 4.00
CA GLY A 39 -5.40 2.45 4.19
C GLY A 39 -5.65 2.25 5.68
N ASP A 40 -6.35 1.18 6.04
CA ASP A 40 -6.49 0.81 7.44
C ASP A 40 -5.10 0.57 8.06
N GLY A 41 -4.89 1.05 9.28
CA GLY A 41 -3.57 1.04 9.93
C GLY A 41 -2.82 -0.30 9.83
N PRO A 42 -3.45 -1.44 10.19
CA PRO A 42 -2.83 -2.76 10.04
C PRO A 42 -2.49 -3.11 8.58
N VAL A 43 -3.39 -2.80 7.65
CA VAL A 43 -3.21 -3.07 6.21
C VAL A 43 -2.02 -2.28 5.65
N SER A 44 -1.91 -0.99 5.99
CA SER A 44 -0.79 -0.15 5.57
C SER A 44 0.55 -0.65 6.12
N VAL A 45 0.59 -1.07 7.39
CA VAL A 45 1.80 -1.63 8.03
C VAL A 45 2.21 -2.95 7.37
N ASP A 46 1.26 -3.84 7.09
CA ASP A 46 1.55 -5.11 6.43
C ASP A 46 1.96 -4.94 4.97
N PHE A 47 1.38 -3.97 4.27
CA PHE A 47 1.81 -3.63 2.93
C PHE A 47 3.25 -3.07 2.92
N ALA A 48 3.61 -2.21 3.88
CA ALA A 48 4.98 -1.73 4.06
C ALA A 48 5.97 -2.90 4.25
N ARG A 49 5.63 -3.87 5.09
CA ARG A 49 6.43 -5.10 5.31
C ARG A 49 6.56 -5.92 4.04
N THR A 50 5.49 -6.03 3.25
CA THR A 50 5.48 -6.77 1.98
C THR A 50 6.44 -6.13 0.98
N ILE A 51 6.38 -4.81 0.79
CA ILE A 51 7.28 -4.06 -0.08
C ILE A 51 8.74 -4.25 0.36
N HIS A 52 9.02 -4.12 1.66
CA HIS A 52 10.37 -4.31 2.19
C HIS A 52 10.92 -5.73 1.92
N LYS A 53 10.09 -6.77 2.06
CA LYS A 53 10.48 -8.16 1.78
C LYS A 53 10.78 -8.40 0.30
N LEU A 54 9.93 -7.89 -0.59
CA LEU A 54 10.00 -8.15 -2.03
C LEU A 54 11.08 -7.31 -2.72
N PHE A 55 11.10 -6.00 -2.45
CA PHE A 55 11.95 -5.05 -3.18
C PHE A 55 13.21 -4.64 -2.42
N ARG A 56 13.32 -5.00 -1.13
CA ARG A 56 14.43 -4.59 -0.24
C ARG A 56 14.57 -3.06 -0.14
N ILE A 57 13.45 -2.34 -0.27
CA ILE A 57 13.36 -0.87 -0.14
C ILE A 57 12.85 -0.53 1.26
N GLU A 58 13.46 0.47 1.90
CA GLU A 58 12.97 1.00 3.18
C GLU A 58 11.52 1.46 3.01
N SER A 59 10.59 0.85 3.76
CA SER A 59 9.15 1.07 3.58
C SER A 59 8.50 1.29 4.94
N VAL A 60 7.72 2.37 5.07
CA VAL A 60 7.13 2.79 6.35
C VAL A 60 5.67 3.21 6.17
N ALA A 61 4.84 2.94 7.18
CA ALA A 61 3.48 3.46 7.29
C ALA A 61 3.41 4.31 8.57
N PRO A 62 3.62 5.63 8.50
CA PRO A 62 3.61 6.49 9.67
C PRO A 62 2.22 6.62 10.27
N ARG A 63 2.16 6.88 11.57
CA ARG A 63 0.92 7.27 12.24
C ARG A 63 0.66 8.76 12.03
N ASN A 64 -0.61 9.16 12.18
CA ASN A 64 -0.97 10.57 12.20
C ASN A 64 -0.10 11.32 13.23
N LEU A 65 0.35 12.51 12.85
CA LEU A 65 1.26 13.38 13.62
C LEU A 65 2.72 12.90 13.74
N GLU A 66 3.09 11.77 13.15
CA GLU A 66 4.51 11.41 13.00
C GLU A 66 5.17 12.25 11.89
N THR A 67 6.45 12.56 12.07
CA THR A 67 7.25 13.30 11.09
C THR A 67 8.36 12.42 10.54
N ILE A 68 8.45 12.31 9.22
CA ILE A 68 9.55 11.62 8.53
C ILE A 68 10.46 12.66 7.91
N ARG A 69 11.74 12.65 8.30
CA ARG A 69 12.77 13.47 7.66
C ARG A 69 13.34 12.76 6.44
N LEU A 70 13.21 13.38 5.27
CA LEU A 70 13.91 12.98 4.05
C LEU A 70 15.28 13.67 4.00
N ARG A 71 16.30 12.99 3.46
CA ARG A 71 17.66 13.51 3.30
C ARG A 71 18.05 13.47 1.83
#